data_AF-A0A1D6FUG2-F1
#
_entry.id   AF-A0A1D6FUG2-F1
#
_cell.length_a   1.000
_cell.length_b   1.000
_cell.length_c   1.000
_cell.angle_alpha   90.00
_cell.angle_beta   90.00
_cell.angle_gamma   90.00
#
_symmetry.space_group_name_H-M   'P 1'
#
loop_
_entity.id
_entity.type
_entity.pdbx_description
1 polymer ?
#
loop_
_entity_poly.entity_id
_entity_poly.type
_entity_poly.pdbx_seq_one_letter_code
_entity_poly.pdbx_strand_id
1 'polypeptide(L)'
;MAGQERRTIDLEEGWAFMQKGITKLKNILEGKPEPQFSSEDYMMLYTTIYNMCTQKPPHDYSQQLYDKYRESFEEYITSMVSLLFISIFPM
;
A
#
# COMPACT_ATOMS: atom_id res chain seq x y z
N MET A 1 8.15 27.78 -14.96
CA MET A 1 8.63 26.51 -14.36
C MET A 1 8.25 25.41 -15.33
N ALA A 2 9.22 24.82 -16.01
CA ALA A 2 8.95 23.78 -17.00
C ALA A 2 8.18 22.65 -16.30
N GLY A 3 6.92 22.44 -16.73
CA GLY A 3 6.11 21.33 -16.27
C GLY A 3 6.85 20.06 -16.66
N GLN A 4 7.49 19.42 -15.69
CA GLN A 4 7.95 18.07 -15.85
C GLN A 4 6.68 17.26 -16.12
N GLU A 5 6.44 16.87 -17.38
CA GLU A 5 5.37 15.93 -17.69
C GLU A 5 5.60 14.72 -16.80
N ARG A 6 4.74 14.59 -15.78
CA ARG A 6 4.81 13.45 -14.87
C ARG A 6 4.53 12.23 -15.73
N ARG A 7 5.49 11.33 -15.79
CA ARG A 7 5.31 10.03 -16.43
C ARG A 7 4.04 9.39 -15.88
N THR A 8 3.16 8.95 -16.76
CA THR A 8 2.00 8.14 -16.37
C THR A 8 2.51 6.86 -15.71
N ILE A 9 2.09 6.63 -14.48
CA ILE A 9 2.36 5.41 -13.73
C ILE A 9 1.21 4.46 -14.02
N ASP A 10 1.51 3.29 -14.56
CA ASP A 10 0.51 2.23 -14.76
C ASP A 10 0.02 1.70 -13.41
N LEU A 11 -1.24 1.25 -13.37
CA LEU A 11 -1.86 0.77 -12.13
C LEU A 11 -1.03 -0.34 -11.48
N GLU A 12 -0.63 -1.34 -12.26
CA GLU A 12 0.14 -2.49 -11.75
C GLU A 12 1.54 -2.09 -11.27
N GLU A 13 2.21 -1.16 -11.97
CA GLU A 13 3.52 -0.65 -11.56
C GLU A 13 3.42 0.09 -10.22
N GLY A 14 2.47 1.03 -10.12
CA GLY A 14 2.27 1.81 -8.91
C GLY A 14 1.77 0.96 -7.74
N TRP A 15 0.87 0.01 -8.00
CA TRP A 15 0.36 -0.90 -6.97
C TRP A 15 1.45 -1.85 -6.46
N ALA A 16 2.27 -2.42 -7.34
CA ALA A 16 3.40 -3.26 -6.93
C ALA A 16 4.39 -2.50 -6.02
N PHE A 17 4.58 -1.20 -6.24
CA PHE A 17 5.33 -0.35 -5.33
C PHE A 17 4.63 -0.18 -3.98
N MET A 18 3.32 0.12 -3.98
CA MET A 18 2.53 0.26 -2.75
C MET A 18 2.51 -1.03 -1.92
N GLN A 19 2.43 -2.20 -2.56
CA GLN A 19 2.46 -3.50 -1.89
C GLN A 19 3.75 -3.72 -1.10
N LYS A 20 4.90 -3.20 -1.56
CA LYS A 20 6.15 -3.24 -0.79
C LYS A 20 6.03 -2.43 0.51
N GLY A 21 5.44 -1.24 0.43
CA GLY A 21 5.13 -0.42 1.60
C GLY A 21 4.17 -1.12 2.57
N ILE A 22 3.09 -1.72 2.05
CA ILE A 22 2.14 -2.50 2.86
C ILE A 22 2.83 -3.69 3.54
N THR A 23 3.72 -4.39 2.83
CA THR A 23 4.47 -5.53 3.37
C THR A 23 5.40 -5.10 4.50
N LYS A 24 6.14 -4.00 4.30
CA LYS A 24 6.98 -3.39 5.34
C LYS A 24 6.16 -3.05 6.58
N LEU A 25 4.98 -2.43 6.40
CA LEU A 25 4.07 -2.12 7.50
C LEU A 25 3.59 -3.39 8.24
N LYS A 26 3.20 -4.45 7.51
CA LYS A 26 2.81 -5.73 8.12
C LYS A 26 3.94 -6.32 8.97
N ASN A 27 5.18 -6.32 8.45
CA ASN A 27 6.34 -6.81 9.19
C ASN A 27 6.59 -6.03 10.50
N ILE A 28 6.47 -4.69 10.44
CA ILE A 28 6.60 -3.83 11.62
C ILE A 28 5.51 -4.15 12.65
N LEU A 29 4.25 -4.30 12.22
CA LEU A 29 3.12 -4.62 13.11
C LEU A 29 3.24 -6.01 13.75
N GLU A 30 3.81 -6.98 13.03
CA GLU A 30 4.08 -8.33 13.53
C GLU A 30 5.37 -8.43 14.38
N GLY A 31 6.10 -7.32 14.56
CA GLY A 31 7.34 -7.30 15.34
C GLY A 31 8.53 -8.01 14.68
N LYS A 32 8.48 -8.22 13.36
CA LYS A 32 9.62 -8.76 12.59
C LYS A 32 10.76 -7.74 12.51
N PRO A 33 12.02 -8.19 12.29
CA PRO A 33 13.16 -7.28 12.14
C PRO A 33 13.06 -6.51 10.82
N GLU A 34 12.36 -5.38 10.85
CA GLU A 34 12.15 -4.47 9.72
C GLU A 34 12.44 -3.03 10.19
N PRO A 35 13.23 -2.24 9.44
CA PRO A 35 13.43 -0.83 9.76
C PRO A 35 12.11 -0.05 9.72
N GLN A 36 11.99 0.94 10.60
CA GLN A 36 10.85 1.87 10.54
C GLN A 36 10.85 2.65 9.23
N PHE A 37 9.69 3.22 8.89
CA PHE A 37 9.58 4.13 7.75
C PHE A 37 10.40 5.40 7.99
N SER A 38 11.20 5.76 6.99
CA SER A 38 11.85 7.07 6.92
C SER A 38 10.88 8.12 6.38
N SER A 39 11.19 9.41 6.58
CA SER A 39 10.43 10.49 5.95
C SER A 39 10.43 10.39 4.41
N GLU A 40 11.52 9.90 3.83
CA GLU A 40 11.64 9.67 2.39
C GLU A 40 10.68 8.57 1.92
N ASP A 41 10.59 7.45 2.65
CA ASP A 41 9.65 6.37 2.33
C ASP A 41 8.20 6.89 2.30
N TYR A 42 7.80 7.64 3.34
CA TYR A 42 6.47 8.23 3.42
C TYR A 42 6.19 9.19 2.25
N MET A 43 7.17 10.05 1.92
CA MET A 43 7.05 10.97 0.80
C MET A 43 6.91 10.23 -0.53
N MET A 44 7.66 9.16 -0.76
CA MET A 44 7.58 8.37 -1.99
C MET A 44 6.23 7.67 -2.13
N LEU A 45 5.73 7.02 -1.07
CA LEU A 45 4.43 6.36 -1.07
C LEU A 45 3.30 7.37 -1.32
N TYR A 46 3.29 8.49 -0.60
CA TYR A 46 2.29 9.54 -0.77
C TYR A 46 2.32 10.13 -2.18
N THR A 47 3.51 10.45 -2.69
CA THR A 47 3.68 11.03 -4.03
C THR A 47 3.22 10.08 -5.11
N THR A 48 3.45 8.77 -4.95
CA THR A 48 3.02 7.75 -5.91
C THR A 48 1.49 7.69 -5.99
N ILE A 49 0.80 7.56 -4.85
CA ILE A 49 -0.67 7.59 -4.81
C ILE A 49 -1.22 8.90 -5.38
N TYR A 50 -0.67 10.04 -4.94
CA TYR A 50 -1.10 11.34 -5.43
C TYR A 50 -0.98 11.46 -6.96
N ASN A 51 0.13 11.01 -7.53
CA ASN A 51 0.34 11.05 -8.97
C ASN A 51 -0.65 10.14 -9.71
N MET A 52 -0.86 8.91 -9.23
CA MET A 52 -1.81 7.98 -9.85
C MET A 52 -3.26 8.46 -9.79
N CYS A 53 -3.64 9.19 -8.73
CA CYS A 53 -4.98 9.79 -8.59
C CYS A 53 -5.15 11.10 -9.38
N THR A 54 -4.06 11.78 -9.76
CA THR A 54 -4.10 13.09 -10.45
C THR A 54 -3.64 13.01 -11.92
N GLN A 55 -3.39 11.80 -12.41
CA GLN A 55 -3.12 11.52 -13.81
C GLN A 55 -4.33 11.91 -14.69
N LYS A 56 -4.06 12.33 -15.93
CA LYS A 56 -5.12 12.70 -16.87
C LYS A 56 -5.93 11.44 -17.28
N PRO A 57 -7.25 11.57 -17.55
CA PRO A 57 -8.03 10.48 -18.13
C PRO A 57 -7.35 9.90 -19.38
N PRO A 58 -7.37 8.58 -19.60
CA PRO A 58 -8.15 7.55 -18.90
C PRO A 58 -7.48 6.93 -17.64
N HIS A 59 -6.36 7.49 -17.17
CA HIS A 59 -5.51 6.88 -16.14
C HIS A 59 -5.77 7.39 -14.71
N ASP A 60 -7.01 7.78 -14.42
CA ASP A 60 -7.43 8.04 -13.05
C ASP A 60 -7.68 6.70 -12.34
N TYR A 61 -6.75 6.36 -11.44
CA TYR A 61 -6.78 5.10 -10.71
C TYR A 61 -7.31 5.25 -9.28
N SER A 62 -7.85 6.41 -8.90
CA SER A 62 -8.28 6.70 -7.53
C SER A 62 -9.24 5.65 -6.96
N GLN A 63 -10.27 5.28 -7.73
CA GLN A 63 -11.25 4.26 -7.32
C GLN A 63 -10.58 2.88 -7.17
N GLN A 64 -9.79 2.46 -8.16
CA GLN A 64 -9.13 1.15 -8.15
C GLN A 64 -8.12 1.02 -7.01
N LEU A 65 -7.39 2.09 -6.70
CA LEU A 65 -6.48 2.16 -5.57
C LEU A 65 -7.21 2.07 -4.23
N TYR A 66 -8.38 2.70 -4.10
CA TYR A 66 -9.21 2.62 -2.91
C TYR A 66 -9.72 1.20 -2.66
N ASP A 67 -10.19 0.52 -3.71
CA ASP A 67 -10.69 -0.85 -3.62
C ASP A 67 -9.56 -1.81 -3.22
N LYS A 68 -8.40 -1.72 -3.89
CA LYS A 68 -7.20 -2.53 -3.54
C LYS A 68 -6.69 -2.28 -2.12
N TYR A 69 -6.76 -1.03 -1.65
CA TYR A 69 -6.40 -0.68 -0.27
C TYR A 69 -7.35 -1.36 0.73
N ARG A 70 -8.66 -1.30 0.47
CA ARG A 70 -9.67 -1.98 1.29
C ARG A 70 -9.41 -3.48 1.34
N GLU A 71 -9.23 -4.13 0.19
CA GLU A 71 -8.92 -5.57 0.10
C GLU A 71 -7.70 -5.93 0.94
N SER A 72 -6.59 -5.19 0.78
CA SER A 72 -5.34 -5.43 1.54
C SER A 72 -5.53 -5.31 3.05
N PHE A 73 -6.41 -4.41 3.48
CA PHE A 73 -6.72 -4.17 4.89
C PHE A 73 -7.62 -5.28 5.45
N GLU A 74 -8.66 -5.66 4.72
CA GLU A 74 -9.55 -6.77 5.07
C GLU A 74 -8.81 -8.11 5.15
N GLU A 75 -7.91 -8.38 4.20
CA GLU A 75 -7.02 -9.55 4.21
C GLU A 75 -6.16 -9.60 5.48
N TYR A 76 -5.56 -8.46 5.85
CA TYR A 76 -4.70 -8.38 7.03
C TYR A 76 -5.49 -8.63 8.33
N ILE A 77 -6.65 -7.98 8.48
CA ILE A 77 -7.51 -8.18 9.65
C ILE A 77 -7.96 -9.64 9.74
N THR A 78 -8.43 -10.21 8.62
CA THR A 78 -8.90 -11.59 8.58
C THR A 78 -7.79 -12.57 8.95
N SER A 79 -6.56 -12.33 8.47
CA SER A 79 -5.38 -13.12 8.85
C SER A 79 -5.08 -13.01 10.35
N MET A 80 -5.07 -11.80 10.92
CA MET A 80 -4.79 -11.59 12.34
C MET A 80 -5.85 -12.21 13.25
N VAL A 81 -7.14 -12.02 12.92
CA VAL A 81 -8.25 -12.61 13.65
C VAL A 81 -8.19 -14.13 13.60
N SER A 82 -7.92 -14.72 12.43
CA SER A 82 -7.76 -16.18 12.28
C SER A 82 -6.62 -16.73 13.15
N LEU A 83 -5.48 -16.03 13.19
CA LEU A 83 -4.34 -16.41 14.04
C LEU A 83 -4.67 -16.31 15.55
N LEU A 84 -5.45 -15.32 15.95
CA LEU A 84 -5.91 -15.19 17.35
C LEU A 84 -6.85 -16.33 17.74
N PHE A 85 -7.77 -16.73 16.85
CA PHE A 85 -8.65 -17.88 17.12
C PHE A 85 -7.85 -19.18 17.33
N ILE A 86 -6.82 -19.42 16.51
CA ILE A 86 -5.97 -20.62 16.63
C ILE A 86 -5.15 -20.60 17.93
N SER A 87 -4.65 -19.43 18.34
CA SER A 87 -3.82 -19.32 19.56
C SER A 87 -4.62 -19.37 20.86
N ILE A 88 -5.90 -18.96 20.85
CA ILE A 88 -6.78 -18.98 22.03
C ILE A 88 -7.52 -20.30 22.20
N PHE A 89 -7.78 -21.05 21.11
CA PHE A 89 -8.37 -22.39 21.14
C PHE A 89 -7.37 -23.45 20.62
N PRO A 90 -6.34 -23.80 21.41
CA PRO A 90 -5.55 -24.98 21.11
C PRO A 90 -6.44 -26.21 21.34
N MET A 91 -6.69 -26.98 20.28
CA MET A 91 -7.25 -28.32 20.39
C MET A 91 -6.32 -29.23 21.19
#